data_AF-A0A8B7DNV5-F1
#
_entry.id   AF-A0A8B7DNV5-F1
#
_cell.length_a   1.000
_cell.length_b   1.000
_cell.length_c   1.000
_cell.angle_alpha   90.00
_cell.angle_beta   90.00
_cell.angle_gamma   90.00
#
_symmetry.space_group_name_H-M   'P 1'
#
loop_
_entity.id
_entity.type
_entity.pdbx_description
1 polymer ?
#
loop_
_entity_poly.entity_id
_entity_poly.type
_entity_poly.pdbx_seq_one_letter_code
_entity_poly.pdbx_strand_id
1 'polypeptide(L)'
;GSPFNRQDLRTINIHTADMCILLSPGSTDKYDMEHEALSDRKVISLTLNLKAMQFETYKGYEKRQASLGFIGDDSNTLSGSTMTFTEINPDESSISAKPVKETNSLKLITELIYNTNAMFLDQDDMNIYDDEHFYLTQPYACGSIFTVSVLDSLVSATYFNGDILTIVQNLVTGSVSSELDELMAEGISPSGSWETLEIAAVRNRCRIAQVDLCDGPLAEYGQCGTFGDLFLYALRTYNIICLGLFRLRDIHRLRTKSTKRYVITFPDFNFMLAPTDRVFVLMQFHALKKKRKSTFAKDSSFF
;
A
#
# COMPACT_ATOMS: atom_id res chain seq x y z
N GLY A 1 -16.18 3.53 -21.72
CA GLY A 1 -16.66 3.14 -20.37
C GLY A 1 -16.73 4.37 -19.49
N SER A 2 -17.34 4.25 -18.32
CA SER A 2 -17.43 5.31 -17.31
C SER A 2 -16.88 4.80 -15.98
N PRO A 3 -16.02 5.56 -15.28
CA PRO A 3 -15.52 5.14 -13.97
C PRO A 3 -16.63 5.08 -12.90
N PHE A 4 -17.78 5.74 -13.14
CA PHE A 4 -18.94 5.68 -12.24
C PHE A 4 -19.72 4.36 -12.37
N ASN A 5 -19.55 3.64 -13.47
CA ASN A 5 -20.24 2.37 -13.70
C ASN A 5 -19.50 1.22 -13.01
N ARG A 6 -20.11 0.65 -11.96
CA ARG A 6 -19.54 -0.51 -11.25
C ARG A 6 -19.34 -1.73 -12.14
N GLN A 7 -20.12 -1.88 -13.21
CA GLN A 7 -19.94 -2.99 -14.15
C GLN A 7 -18.60 -2.88 -14.87
N ASP A 8 -18.29 -1.71 -15.43
CA ASP A 8 -17.02 -1.43 -16.12
C ASP A 8 -15.83 -1.70 -15.18
N LEU A 9 -15.93 -1.25 -13.92
CA LEU A 9 -14.89 -1.46 -12.88
C LEU A 9 -14.71 -2.94 -12.50
N ARG A 10 -15.79 -3.73 -12.49
CA ARG A 10 -15.72 -5.17 -12.24
C ARG A 10 -15.09 -5.92 -13.41
N THR A 11 -15.39 -5.51 -14.65
CA THR A 11 -14.82 -6.11 -15.87
C THR A 11 -13.30 -6.00 -15.92
N ILE A 12 -12.74 -4.91 -15.40
CA ILE A 12 -11.27 -4.72 -15.32
C ILE A 12 -10.63 -5.34 -14.08
N ASN A 13 -11.39 -6.11 -13.27
CA ASN A 13 -10.94 -6.70 -12.02
C ASN A 13 -10.28 -5.69 -11.06
N ILE A 14 -10.92 -4.54 -10.82
CA ILE A 14 -10.35 -3.47 -9.98
C ILE A 14 -9.88 -3.95 -8.58
N HIS A 15 -10.46 -5.03 -8.05
CA HIS A 15 -10.09 -5.64 -6.77
C HIS A 15 -8.70 -6.29 -6.74
N THR A 16 -8.09 -6.58 -7.89
CA THR A 16 -6.71 -7.09 -7.97
C THR A 16 -5.70 -6.00 -8.32
N ALA A 17 -6.13 -4.76 -8.51
CA ALA A 17 -5.23 -3.66 -8.83
C ALA A 17 -4.34 -3.32 -7.64
N ASP A 18 -3.05 -3.11 -7.89
CA ASP A 18 -2.10 -2.66 -6.86
C ASP A 18 -2.41 -1.24 -6.37
N MET A 19 -2.99 -0.42 -7.25
CA MET A 19 -3.35 0.97 -6.97
C MET A 19 -4.43 1.43 -7.95
N CYS A 20 -5.45 2.14 -7.47
CA CYS A 20 -6.37 2.90 -8.32
C CYS A 20 -6.15 4.40 -8.08
N ILE A 21 -5.91 5.15 -9.15
CA ILE A 21 -5.64 6.58 -9.13
C ILE A 21 -6.86 7.29 -9.71
N LEU A 22 -7.38 8.25 -8.94
CA LEU A 22 -8.54 9.06 -9.29
C LEU A 22 -8.05 10.50 -9.49
N LEU A 23 -8.04 10.94 -10.74
CA LEU A 23 -7.62 12.29 -11.11
C LEU A 23 -8.83 13.21 -11.19
N SER A 24 -8.66 14.44 -10.72
CA SER A 24 -9.69 15.47 -10.86
C SER A 24 -9.63 16.03 -12.27
N PRO A 25 -10.75 16.12 -13.01
CA PRO A 25 -10.76 16.68 -14.36
C PRO A 25 -10.48 18.20 -14.37
N GLY A 26 -10.27 18.83 -13.21
CA GLY A 26 -10.20 20.27 -13.05
C GLY A 26 -11.58 20.93 -13.10
N SER A 27 -11.67 22.15 -12.59
CA SER A 27 -12.89 22.96 -12.63
C SER A 27 -13.12 23.53 -14.04
N THR A 28 -13.61 22.71 -14.97
CA THR A 28 -13.96 23.18 -16.32
C THR A 28 -15.31 23.92 -16.37
N ASP A 29 -16.16 23.68 -15.38
CA ASP A 29 -17.52 24.21 -15.32
C ASP A 29 -17.55 25.52 -14.52
N LYS A 30 -17.98 26.63 -15.16
CA LYS A 30 -18.02 27.97 -14.54
C LYS A 30 -18.83 28.04 -13.24
N TYR A 31 -19.80 27.13 -13.05
CA TYR A 31 -20.64 27.05 -11.85
C TYR A 31 -19.94 26.34 -10.68
N ASP A 32 -18.99 25.42 -10.94
CA ASP A 32 -18.23 24.72 -9.90
C ASP A 32 -17.09 25.61 -9.34
N MET A 33 -16.87 26.80 -9.91
CA MET A 33 -15.95 27.80 -9.37
C MET A 33 -16.53 28.63 -8.22
N GLU A 34 -17.84 28.62 -8.01
CA GLU A 34 -18.47 29.44 -6.94
C GLU A 34 -18.35 28.77 -5.56
N HIS A 35 -18.17 27.45 -5.51
CA HIS A 35 -18.06 26.72 -4.25
C HIS A 35 -16.93 25.69 -4.29
N GLU A 36 -15.87 25.97 -3.52
CA GLU A 36 -14.71 25.13 -3.27
C GLU A 36 -15.08 23.66 -2.98
N ALA A 37 -16.13 23.46 -2.19
CA ALA A 37 -16.63 22.14 -1.81
C ALA A 37 -17.24 21.33 -2.98
N LEU A 38 -17.67 21.99 -4.06
CA LEU A 38 -18.29 21.33 -5.21
C LEU A 38 -17.28 20.94 -6.29
N SER A 39 -16.12 21.60 -6.34
CA SER A 39 -15.10 21.34 -7.37
C SER A 39 -14.62 19.88 -7.37
N ASP A 40 -14.50 19.25 -6.20
CA ASP A 40 -14.05 17.86 -6.07
C ASP A 40 -15.21 16.83 -5.98
N ARG A 41 -16.47 17.26 -6.13
CA ARG A 41 -17.66 16.41 -5.91
C ARG A 41 -17.64 15.11 -6.71
N LYS A 42 -17.21 15.17 -7.98
CA LYS A 42 -17.15 14.02 -8.89
C LYS A 42 -16.15 12.97 -8.38
N VAL A 43 -14.96 13.41 -7.97
CA VAL A 43 -13.87 12.51 -7.53
C VAL A 43 -14.17 11.93 -6.15
N ILE A 44 -14.70 12.74 -5.23
CA ILE A 44 -15.12 12.28 -3.90
C ILE A 44 -16.23 11.22 -4.01
N SER A 45 -17.26 11.50 -4.82
CA SER A 45 -18.36 10.55 -5.06
C SER A 45 -17.86 9.23 -5.64
N LEU A 46 -16.94 9.29 -6.61
CA LEU A 46 -16.32 8.11 -7.20
C LEU A 46 -15.49 7.32 -6.17
N THR A 47 -14.73 8.01 -5.32
CA THR A 47 -13.92 7.39 -4.27
C THR A 47 -14.80 6.65 -3.26
N LEU A 48 -15.87 7.29 -2.79
CA LEU A 48 -16.85 6.66 -1.88
C LEU A 48 -17.56 5.48 -2.55
N ASN A 49 -17.89 5.60 -3.83
CA ASN A 49 -18.48 4.52 -4.60
C ASN A 49 -17.55 3.29 -4.67
N LEU A 50 -16.25 3.50 -4.91
CA LEU A 50 -15.23 2.46 -4.92
C LEU A 50 -15.04 1.82 -3.54
N LYS A 51 -14.94 2.62 -2.48
CA LYS A 51 -14.86 2.12 -1.09
C LYS A 51 -16.08 1.27 -0.72
N ALA A 52 -17.26 1.58 -1.25
CA ALA A 52 -18.50 0.85 -1.00
C ALA A 52 -18.68 -0.41 -1.87
N MET A 53 -17.78 -0.69 -2.82
CA MET A 53 -17.86 -1.91 -3.63
C MET A 53 -17.53 -3.13 -2.77
N GLN A 54 -18.38 -4.14 -2.86
CA GLN A 54 -18.14 -5.45 -2.26
C GLN A 54 -17.65 -6.42 -3.33
N PHE A 55 -16.58 -7.13 -2.99
CA PHE A 55 -16.01 -8.20 -3.80
C PHE A 55 -16.18 -9.50 -3.04
N GLU A 56 -16.83 -10.47 -3.68
CA GLU A 56 -16.91 -11.81 -3.13
C GLU A 56 -15.50 -12.39 -3.08
N THR A 57 -14.98 -12.55 -1.86
CA THR A 57 -13.76 -13.34 -1.69
C THR A 57 -14.16 -14.77 -2.06
N TYR A 58 -13.57 -15.34 -3.11
CA TYR A 58 -13.75 -16.75 -3.47
C TYR A 58 -13.41 -17.64 -2.25
N LYS A 59 -14.40 -17.90 -1.41
CA LYS A 59 -14.38 -18.83 -0.29
C LYS A 59 -15.34 -19.95 -0.67
N GLY A 60 -14.89 -20.92 -1.45
CA GLY A 60 -15.81 -21.99 -1.84
C GLY A 60 -15.29 -23.05 -2.78
N TYR A 61 -14.12 -23.64 -2.55
CA TYR A 61 -13.76 -24.95 -3.15
C TYR A 61 -12.81 -25.79 -2.29
N GLU A 62 -12.94 -25.78 -0.95
CA GLU A 62 -12.27 -26.78 -0.08
C GLU A 62 -13.18 -27.16 1.09
N LYS A 63 -14.26 -27.88 0.81
CA LYS A 63 -14.95 -28.85 1.71
C LYS A 63 -16.19 -29.41 1.03
N ARG A 64 -15.99 -30.25 0.00
CA ARG A 64 -17.02 -31.19 -0.45
C ARG A 64 -16.39 -32.48 -0.93
N GLN A 65 -15.49 -33.05 -0.12
CA GLN A 65 -14.94 -34.41 -0.29
C GLN A 65 -14.37 -34.86 1.06
N ALA A 66 -15.27 -35.13 2.03
CA ALA A 66 -14.99 -35.90 3.23
C ALA A 66 -16.32 -36.32 3.87
N SER A 67 -17.03 -37.25 3.21
CA SER A 67 -17.98 -38.18 3.82
C SER A 67 -18.46 -39.16 2.74
N LEU A 68 -17.53 -39.95 2.21
CA LEU A 68 -17.88 -41.27 1.70
C LEU A 68 -17.67 -42.22 2.88
N GLY A 69 -18.76 -42.55 3.56
CA GLY A 69 -18.79 -43.44 4.71
C GLY A 69 -20.17 -44.05 4.83
N PHE A 70 -20.31 -45.28 4.31
CA PHE A 70 -21.44 -46.18 4.49
C PHE A 70 -21.68 -46.48 5.98
N ILE A 71 -22.96 -46.59 6.40
CA ILE A 71 -23.63 -47.76 7.01
C ILE A 71 -24.97 -47.33 7.67
N GLY A 72 -26.07 -48.00 7.29
CA GLY A 72 -27.02 -48.66 8.19
C GLY A 72 -28.06 -47.86 8.98
N ASP A 73 -29.29 -47.88 8.47
CA ASP A 73 -30.61 -48.18 9.07
C ASP A 73 -31.00 -47.89 10.55
N ASP A 74 -32.32 -47.65 10.68
CA ASP A 74 -33.25 -47.80 11.81
C ASP A 74 -33.56 -46.66 12.82
N SER A 75 -34.70 -46.00 12.53
CA SER A 75 -35.88 -45.76 13.41
C SER A 75 -35.91 -44.65 14.50
N ASN A 76 -36.91 -43.77 14.35
CA ASN A 76 -37.75 -43.07 15.35
C ASN A 76 -37.19 -42.69 16.73
N THR A 77 -37.18 -41.39 17.07
CA THR A 77 -38.19 -40.75 17.95
C THR A 77 -37.90 -39.28 18.27
N LEU A 78 -38.99 -38.60 18.64
CA LEU A 78 -39.29 -37.19 18.87
C LEU A 78 -38.50 -36.46 19.98
N SER A 79 -38.44 -35.13 19.82
CA SER A 79 -38.46 -34.08 20.87
C SER A 79 -37.30 -33.91 21.85
N GLY A 80 -36.85 -32.66 21.98
CA GLY A 80 -36.25 -32.14 23.21
C GLY A 80 -35.10 -31.19 22.97
N SER A 81 -35.40 -29.89 22.84
CA SER A 81 -34.41 -28.83 23.00
C SER A 81 -33.70 -28.98 24.35
N THR A 82 -32.39 -29.19 24.35
CA THR A 82 -31.55 -28.99 25.53
C THR A 82 -30.17 -28.52 25.09
N MET A 83 -29.84 -27.28 25.46
CA MET A 83 -28.52 -26.69 25.34
C MET A 83 -27.59 -27.39 26.34
N THR A 84 -26.69 -28.24 25.86
CA THR A 84 -25.60 -28.79 26.69
C THR A 84 -24.28 -28.11 26.33
N PHE A 85 -23.88 -27.23 27.23
CA PHE A 85 -22.52 -26.71 27.35
C PHE A 85 -21.53 -27.87 27.41
N THR A 86 -20.48 -27.83 26.59
CA THR A 86 -19.25 -28.59 26.84
C THR A 86 -18.09 -27.60 26.89
N GLU A 87 -17.37 -27.71 27.99
CA GLU A 87 -16.37 -26.78 28.50
C GLU A 87 -15.14 -26.70 27.59
N ILE A 88 -14.67 -25.48 27.37
CA ILE A 88 -13.40 -25.19 26.70
C ILE A 88 -12.31 -25.30 27.76
N ASN A 89 -11.44 -26.29 27.64
CA ASN A 89 -10.18 -26.36 28.39
C ASN A 89 -9.35 -25.08 28.10
N PRO A 90 -8.94 -24.32 29.12
CA PRO A 90 -7.94 -23.27 28.96
C PRO A 90 -6.58 -23.92 29.17
N ASP A 91 -5.77 -24.03 28.10
CA ASP A 91 -4.30 -24.02 28.16
C ASP A 91 -3.74 -24.49 26.81
N GLU A 92 -3.50 -23.53 25.92
CA GLU A 92 -2.32 -23.54 25.04
C GLU A 92 -2.20 -22.15 24.39
N SER A 93 -1.51 -21.26 25.10
CA SER A 93 -1.06 -19.97 24.61
C SER A 93 0.04 -20.15 23.56
N SER A 94 -0.35 -20.41 22.31
CA SER A 94 0.46 -20.07 21.14
C SER A 94 -0.27 -18.98 20.38
N ILE A 95 0.16 -17.73 20.61
CA ILE A 95 -0.21 -16.58 19.80
C ILE A 95 0.51 -16.74 18.46
N SER A 96 0.05 -17.69 17.64
CA SER A 96 0.32 -17.66 16.21
C SER A 96 -0.57 -16.57 15.64
N ALA A 97 -0.07 -15.35 15.60
CA ALA A 97 -0.65 -14.25 14.85
C ALA A 97 -0.77 -14.68 13.38
N LYS A 98 -1.88 -15.33 13.02
CA LYS A 98 -2.21 -15.60 11.63
C LYS A 98 -2.26 -14.24 10.94
N PRO A 99 -1.56 -14.05 9.81
CA PRO A 99 -1.59 -12.77 9.12
C PRO A 99 -3.05 -12.43 8.85
N VAL A 100 -3.48 -11.26 9.32
CA VAL A 100 -4.76 -10.69 8.92
C VAL A 100 -4.69 -10.61 7.41
N LYS A 101 -5.34 -11.56 6.70
CA LYS A 101 -5.53 -11.46 5.26
C LYS A 101 -6.31 -10.17 5.08
N GLU A 102 -5.60 -9.12 4.63
CA GLU A 102 -6.18 -7.83 4.28
C GLU A 102 -7.41 -8.16 3.42
N THR A 103 -8.60 -7.95 3.97
CA THR A 103 -9.84 -8.05 3.20
C THR A 103 -9.65 -7.14 2.00
N ASN A 104 -9.88 -7.63 0.78
CA ASN A 104 -9.58 -7.03 -0.52
C ASN A 104 -10.09 -5.56 -0.63
N SER A 105 -9.44 -4.66 0.08
CA SER A 105 -9.76 -3.25 0.18
C SER A 105 -8.96 -2.56 -0.90
N LEU A 106 -9.66 -1.90 -1.82
CA LEU A 106 -9.02 -1.17 -2.89
C LEU A 106 -8.05 -0.15 -2.29
N LYS A 107 -6.81 -0.17 -2.77
CA LYS A 107 -5.87 0.90 -2.52
C LYS A 107 -6.28 2.02 -3.47
N LEU A 108 -6.61 3.20 -2.94
CA LEU A 108 -7.05 4.36 -3.71
C LEU A 108 -6.13 5.55 -3.42
N ILE A 109 -5.74 6.30 -4.46
CA ILE A 109 -5.17 7.64 -4.36
C ILE A 109 -6.11 8.58 -5.09
N THR A 110 -6.56 9.63 -4.40
CA THR A 110 -7.52 10.60 -4.89
C THR A 110 -6.88 11.98 -5.00
N GLU A 111 -6.82 12.53 -6.19
CA GLU A 111 -6.47 13.93 -6.39
C GLU A 111 -7.61 14.84 -5.94
N LEU A 112 -7.28 15.83 -5.12
CA LEU A 112 -8.18 16.89 -4.68
C LEU A 112 -7.60 18.24 -5.09
N ILE A 113 -8.45 19.10 -5.66
CA ILE A 113 -8.11 20.50 -5.94
C ILE A 113 -7.94 21.22 -4.60
N TYR A 114 -8.89 21.02 -3.68
CA TYR A 114 -8.90 21.69 -2.38
C TYR A 114 -8.63 20.70 -1.25
N ASN A 115 -7.71 21.08 -0.37
CA ASN A 115 -7.28 20.26 0.77
C ASN A 115 -8.36 20.13 1.85
N THR A 116 -9.22 21.14 2.01
CA THR A 116 -10.38 21.16 2.93
C THR A 116 -11.37 20.02 2.65
N ASN A 117 -11.50 19.61 1.39
CA ASN A 117 -12.38 18.53 0.96
C ASN A 117 -11.92 17.12 1.40
N ALA A 118 -10.71 16.98 1.93
CA ALA A 118 -10.17 15.71 2.45
C ALA A 118 -11.11 15.06 3.47
N MET A 119 -11.79 15.87 4.29
CA MET A 119 -12.68 15.41 5.36
C MET A 119 -13.85 14.54 4.85
N PHE A 120 -14.25 14.68 3.59
CA PHE A 120 -15.39 13.93 3.02
C PHE A 120 -15.06 12.48 2.66
N LEU A 121 -13.78 12.10 2.66
CA LEU A 121 -13.34 10.80 2.15
C LEU A 121 -13.39 9.69 3.20
N ASP A 122 -13.30 10.03 4.49
CA ASP A 122 -13.24 9.06 5.58
C ASP A 122 -14.24 9.41 6.69
N GLN A 123 -15.41 8.77 6.64
CA GLN A 123 -16.51 9.00 7.59
C GLN A 123 -16.20 8.55 9.03
N ASP A 124 -15.20 7.66 9.21
CA ASP A 124 -14.75 7.21 10.53
C ASP A 124 -13.83 8.22 11.23
N ASP A 125 -13.37 9.24 10.50
CA ASP A 125 -12.52 10.30 11.05
C ASP A 125 -13.41 11.36 11.71
N MET A 126 -13.53 11.28 13.03
CA MET A 126 -14.37 12.17 13.83
C MET A 126 -13.65 13.44 14.29
N ASN A 127 -12.39 13.63 13.87
CA ASN A 127 -11.61 14.80 14.23
C ASN A 127 -12.10 16.02 13.44
N ILE A 128 -12.09 17.18 14.09
CA ILE A 128 -12.31 18.47 13.44
C ILE A 128 -10.93 19.03 13.14
N TYR A 129 -10.67 19.31 11.87
CA TYR A 129 -9.43 19.89 11.40
C TYR A 129 -9.68 21.31 10.92
N ASP A 130 -8.78 22.21 11.27
CA ASP A 130 -8.72 23.54 10.65
C ASP A 130 -8.04 23.44 9.28
N ASP A 131 -8.34 24.39 8.39
CA ASP A 131 -7.85 24.38 7.00
C ASP A 131 -6.31 24.32 6.90
N GLU A 132 -5.60 24.93 7.85
CA GLU A 132 -4.13 24.94 7.93
C GLU A 132 -3.55 23.55 8.27
N HIS A 133 -4.31 22.71 8.96
CA HIS A 133 -3.85 21.44 9.52
C HIS A 133 -4.37 20.21 8.74
N PHE A 134 -4.68 20.37 7.46
CA PHE A 134 -5.18 19.27 6.62
C PHE A 134 -4.23 18.06 6.60
N TYR A 135 -2.93 18.26 6.81
CA TYR A 135 -1.94 17.17 6.86
C TYR A 135 -2.12 16.22 8.05
N LEU A 136 -2.90 16.62 9.07
CA LEU A 136 -3.30 15.78 10.18
C LEU A 136 -4.54 14.92 9.88
N THR A 137 -5.20 15.17 8.74
CA THR A 137 -6.37 14.37 8.32
C THR A 137 -5.94 12.94 8.06
N GLN A 138 -6.77 11.99 8.47
CA GLN A 138 -6.52 10.58 8.23
C GLN A 138 -6.29 10.23 6.75
N PRO A 139 -7.10 10.70 5.78
CA PRO A 139 -6.88 10.37 4.37
C PRO A 139 -5.52 10.85 3.85
N TYR A 140 -5.01 11.98 4.36
CA TYR A 140 -3.67 12.48 4.03
C TYR A 140 -2.57 11.64 4.66
N ALA A 141 -2.65 11.40 5.97
CA ALA A 141 -1.65 10.61 6.71
C ALA A 141 -1.56 9.15 6.20
N CYS A 142 -2.66 8.61 5.66
CA CYS A 142 -2.71 7.31 5.01
C CYS A 142 -2.16 7.28 3.58
N GLY A 143 -1.87 8.44 2.98
CA GLY A 143 -1.45 8.55 1.59
C GLY A 143 -2.55 8.20 0.59
N SER A 144 -3.83 8.39 0.96
CA SER A 144 -4.98 8.10 0.10
C SER A 144 -5.46 9.31 -0.72
N ILE A 145 -4.90 10.48 -0.43
CA ILE A 145 -5.16 11.71 -1.17
C ILE A 145 -3.86 12.37 -1.60
N PHE A 146 -3.97 13.16 -2.66
CA PHE A 146 -2.95 14.10 -3.10
C PHE A 146 -3.65 15.42 -3.41
N THR A 147 -3.10 16.55 -2.94
CA THR A 147 -3.67 17.87 -3.21
C THR A 147 -2.64 18.76 -3.88
N VAL A 148 -3.11 19.57 -4.82
CA VAL A 148 -2.27 20.50 -5.60
C VAL A 148 -1.58 21.52 -4.71
N SER A 149 -2.20 21.91 -3.58
CA SER A 149 -1.62 22.84 -2.59
C SER A 149 -0.26 22.39 -2.01
N VAL A 150 0.05 21.09 -2.02
CA VAL A 150 1.38 20.59 -1.61
C VAL A 150 2.47 21.04 -2.59
N LEU A 151 2.14 21.22 -3.87
CA LEU A 151 3.08 21.72 -4.87
C LEU A 151 3.41 23.21 -4.64
N ASP A 152 2.48 24.01 -4.13
CA ASP A 152 2.75 25.42 -3.76
C ASP A 152 3.74 25.50 -2.59
N SER A 153 3.65 24.55 -1.65
CA SER A 153 4.63 24.42 -0.57
C SER A 153 6.01 24.01 -1.10
N LEU A 154 6.06 23.17 -2.13
CA LEU A 154 7.31 22.81 -2.81
C LEU A 154 7.93 24.05 -3.48
N VAL A 155 7.15 24.89 -4.17
CA VAL A 155 7.66 26.13 -4.77
C VAL A 155 8.32 27.01 -3.70
N SER A 156 7.68 27.15 -2.54
CA SER A 156 8.24 27.89 -1.41
C SER A 156 9.56 27.29 -0.90
N ALA A 157 9.67 25.97 -0.81
CA ALA A 157 10.92 25.30 -0.43
C ALA A 157 12.04 25.52 -1.47
N THR A 158 11.70 25.49 -2.76
CA THR A 158 12.66 25.69 -3.85
C THR A 158 13.20 27.10 -3.95
N TYR A 159 12.44 28.09 -3.47
CA TYR A 159 12.93 29.46 -3.33
C TYR A 159 14.14 29.55 -2.38
N PHE A 160 14.13 28.79 -1.28
CA PHE A 160 15.25 28.77 -0.33
C PHE A 160 16.40 27.86 -0.76
N ASN A 161 16.11 26.75 -1.44
CA ASN A 161 17.12 25.84 -1.95
C ASN A 161 16.68 25.21 -3.27
N GLY A 162 17.32 25.62 -4.37
CA GLY A 162 17.04 25.10 -5.71
C GLY A 162 17.32 23.61 -5.86
N ASP A 163 18.23 23.05 -5.06
CA ASP A 163 18.57 21.61 -5.12
C ASP A 163 17.40 20.73 -4.69
N ILE A 164 16.44 21.25 -3.90
CA ILE A 164 15.24 20.51 -3.47
C ILE A 164 14.43 20.10 -4.70
N LEU A 165 14.25 21.00 -5.67
CA LEU A 165 13.48 20.68 -6.89
C LEU A 165 14.16 19.56 -7.66
N THR A 166 15.48 19.67 -7.85
CA THR A 166 16.29 18.69 -8.57
C THR A 166 16.22 17.32 -7.90
N ILE A 167 16.31 17.26 -6.57
CA ILE A 167 16.20 15.99 -5.82
C ILE A 167 14.80 15.40 -5.95
N VAL A 168 13.75 16.20 -5.76
CA VAL A 168 12.35 15.75 -5.84
C VAL A 168 12.02 15.24 -7.25
N GLN A 169 12.40 15.98 -8.30
CA GLN A 169 12.24 15.56 -9.69
C GLN A 169 12.96 14.23 -9.95
N ASN A 170 14.25 14.14 -9.59
CA ASN A 170 15.04 12.93 -9.78
C ASN A 170 14.46 11.71 -9.06
N LEU A 171 13.84 11.92 -7.90
CA LEU A 171 13.20 10.86 -7.11
C LEU A 171 11.85 10.43 -7.66
N VAL A 172 11.03 11.38 -8.15
CA VAL A 172 9.64 11.13 -8.57
C VAL A 172 9.54 10.72 -10.03
N THR A 173 10.13 11.47 -10.97
CA THR A 173 10.07 11.14 -12.40
C THR A 173 11.09 10.07 -12.78
N GLY A 174 12.05 9.81 -11.89
CA GLY A 174 13.32 9.20 -12.24
C GLY A 174 14.15 10.20 -13.06
N SER A 175 15.44 10.35 -12.72
CA SER A 175 16.38 11.31 -13.36
C SER A 175 15.96 11.73 -14.77
N VAL A 176 15.70 13.03 -14.93
CA VAL A 176 15.43 13.63 -16.23
C VAL A 176 16.80 13.84 -16.89
N SER A 177 17.02 13.24 -18.06
CA SER A 177 18.18 13.58 -18.88
C SER A 177 17.86 14.87 -19.63
N SER A 178 18.77 15.84 -19.64
CA SER A 178 18.64 17.05 -20.49
C SER A 178 18.36 16.69 -21.94
N GLU A 179 18.95 15.58 -22.41
CA GLU A 179 18.73 15.04 -23.75
C GLU A 179 17.27 14.63 -24.00
N LEU A 180 16.60 14.07 -23.00
CA LEU A 180 15.18 13.69 -23.15
C LEU A 180 14.29 14.93 -23.21
N ASP A 181 14.60 15.95 -22.41
CA ASP A 181 13.87 17.21 -22.44
C ASP A 181 14.05 17.95 -23.78
N GLU A 182 15.27 17.96 -24.32
CA GLU A 182 15.57 18.51 -25.65
C GLU A 182 14.79 17.76 -26.74
N LEU A 183 14.79 16.43 -26.73
CA LEU A 183 14.01 15.61 -27.67
C LEU A 183 12.50 15.88 -27.56
N MET A 184 11.98 15.99 -26.34
CA MET A 184 10.57 16.31 -26.12
C MET A 184 10.22 17.73 -26.58
N ALA A 185 11.13 18.70 -26.40
CA ALA A 185 10.96 20.07 -26.87
C ALA A 185 10.93 20.15 -28.41
N GLU A 186 11.66 19.27 -29.10
CA GLU A 186 11.62 19.10 -30.55
C GLU A 186 10.38 18.32 -31.05
N GLY A 187 9.54 17.81 -30.13
CA GLY A 187 8.36 17.00 -30.45
C GLY A 187 8.68 15.56 -30.85
N ILE A 188 9.92 15.11 -30.62
CA ILE A 188 10.35 13.75 -30.91
C ILE A 188 9.92 12.84 -29.77
N SER A 189 9.14 11.81 -30.10
CA SER A 189 8.74 10.80 -29.11
C SER A 189 9.93 9.90 -28.74
N PRO A 190 10.07 9.49 -27.47
CA PRO A 190 11.15 8.59 -27.06
C PRO A 190 11.08 7.29 -27.85
N SER A 191 12.17 6.95 -28.54
CA SER A 191 12.28 5.68 -29.27
C SER A 191 13.06 4.66 -28.46
N GLY A 192 12.69 3.38 -28.58
CA GLY A 192 13.41 2.30 -27.94
C GLY A 192 14.74 2.03 -28.67
N SER A 193 15.83 1.97 -27.92
CA SER A 193 17.14 1.56 -28.42
C SER A 193 17.50 0.16 -27.92
N TRP A 194 18.47 -0.48 -28.60
CA TRP A 194 19.06 -1.73 -28.13
C TRP A 194 19.86 -1.50 -26.84
N GLU A 195 19.97 -2.53 -26.00
CA GLU A 195 20.70 -2.43 -24.73
C GLU A 195 22.21 -2.28 -25.00
N THR A 196 22.79 -1.17 -24.55
CA THR A 196 24.24 -0.92 -24.53
C THR A 196 24.76 -0.97 -23.10
N LEU A 197 26.09 -1.10 -22.92
CA LEU A 197 26.71 -1.06 -21.59
C LEU A 197 26.45 0.26 -20.85
N GLU A 198 26.37 1.37 -21.57
CA GLU A 198 26.05 2.69 -21.02
C GLU A 198 24.61 2.76 -20.53
N ILE A 199 23.64 2.25 -21.32
CA ILE A 199 22.23 2.17 -20.93
C ILE A 199 22.06 1.25 -19.70
N ALA A 200 22.76 0.12 -19.66
CA ALA A 200 22.75 -0.79 -18.52
C ALA A 200 23.31 -0.12 -17.25
N ALA A 201 24.35 0.71 -17.38
CA ALA A 201 24.90 1.48 -16.27
C ALA A 201 23.91 2.53 -15.74
N VAL A 202 23.26 3.28 -16.64
CA VAL A 202 22.22 4.28 -16.30
C VAL A 202 20.98 3.63 -15.66
N ARG A 203 20.69 2.37 -16.00
CA ARG A 203 19.58 1.61 -15.40
C ARG A 203 19.87 1.14 -13.98
N ASN A 204 21.13 1.06 -13.55
CA ASN A 204 21.53 0.58 -12.22
C ASN A 204 21.30 1.63 -11.09
N ARG A 205 20.25 2.43 -11.22
CA ARG A 205 19.82 3.43 -10.24
C ARG A 205 19.02 2.80 -9.10
N CYS A 206 18.92 3.52 -7.99
CA CYS A 206 18.03 3.14 -6.90
C CYS A 206 16.56 3.28 -7.32
N ARG A 207 15.71 2.42 -6.76
CA ARG A 207 14.26 2.52 -6.86
C ARG A 207 13.65 2.59 -5.47
N ILE A 208 12.56 3.34 -5.33
CA ILE A 208 11.72 3.29 -4.14
C ILE A 208 10.92 1.98 -4.18
N ALA A 209 10.90 1.29 -3.06
CA ALA A 209 10.07 0.11 -2.87
C ALA A 209 9.54 0.07 -1.45
N GLN A 210 8.55 -0.80 -1.24
CA GLN A 210 8.01 -1.10 0.07
C GLN A 210 8.34 -2.55 0.41
N VAL A 211 8.85 -2.79 1.61
CA VAL A 211 9.21 -4.14 2.11
C VAL A 211 8.36 -4.45 3.33
N ASP A 212 7.62 -5.57 3.29
CA ASP A 212 6.88 -6.07 4.44
C ASP A 212 7.84 -6.65 5.50
N LEU A 213 7.58 -6.40 6.79
CA LEU A 213 8.29 -7.08 7.89
C LEU A 213 7.66 -8.42 8.29
N CYS A 214 6.49 -8.75 7.73
CA CYS A 214 5.86 -10.05 7.93
C CYS A 214 6.61 -11.20 7.25
N ASP A 215 7.30 -10.90 6.15
CA ASP A 215 7.95 -11.90 5.29
C ASP A 215 9.24 -11.34 4.69
N GLY A 216 10.16 -12.24 4.36
CA GLY A 216 11.40 -11.91 3.67
C GLY A 216 12.60 -11.63 4.60
N PRO A 217 13.67 -11.04 4.04
CA PRO A 217 14.98 -11.00 4.70
C PRO A 217 15.06 -10.06 5.90
N LEU A 218 14.07 -9.17 6.07
CA LEU A 218 14.02 -8.21 7.16
C LEU A 218 13.01 -8.61 8.25
N ALA A 219 12.36 -9.78 8.10
CA ALA A 219 11.32 -10.24 9.02
C ALA A 219 11.82 -10.50 10.45
N GLU A 220 13.13 -10.76 10.61
CA GLU A 220 13.76 -10.93 11.92
C GLU A 220 13.63 -9.69 12.81
N TYR A 221 13.59 -8.48 12.21
CA TYR A 221 13.40 -7.22 12.94
C TYR A 221 11.93 -6.91 13.22
N GLY A 222 10.98 -7.62 12.60
CA GLY A 222 9.56 -7.48 12.87
C GLY A 222 9.14 -8.00 14.26
N GLN A 223 9.97 -8.84 14.89
CA GLN A 223 9.73 -9.41 16.21
C GLN A 223 10.29 -8.49 17.32
N CYS A 224 9.76 -7.27 17.42
CA CYS A 224 10.16 -6.26 18.40
C CYS A 224 11.59 -5.71 18.25
N GLY A 225 12.11 -5.64 17.01
CA GLY A 225 13.36 -4.95 16.72
C GLY A 225 13.23 -3.43 16.78
N THR A 226 14.37 -2.73 16.84
CA THR A 226 14.42 -1.28 16.70
C THR A 226 14.62 -0.87 15.24
N PHE A 227 14.13 0.33 14.87
CA PHE A 227 14.33 0.87 13.52
C PHE A 227 15.81 1.08 13.19
N GLY A 228 16.62 1.49 14.17
CA GLY A 228 18.06 1.70 14.00
C GLY A 228 18.82 0.43 13.63
N ASP A 229 18.52 -0.68 14.30
CA ASP A 229 19.15 -1.97 14.01
C ASP A 229 18.76 -2.48 12.61
N LEU A 230 17.48 -2.36 12.28
CA LEU A 230 16.96 -2.67 10.94
C LEU A 230 17.68 -1.84 9.87
N PHE A 231 17.81 -0.52 10.08
CA PHE A 231 18.45 0.40 9.16
C PHE A 231 19.92 0.02 8.91
N LEU A 232 20.68 -0.22 9.99
CA LEU A 232 22.09 -0.60 9.89
C LEU A 232 22.28 -1.94 9.19
N TYR A 233 21.43 -2.91 9.47
CA TYR A 233 21.49 -4.22 8.82
C TYR A 233 21.12 -4.15 7.34
N ALA A 234 20.04 -3.44 6.99
CA ALA A 234 19.61 -3.26 5.61
C ALA A 234 20.70 -2.55 4.78
N LEU A 235 21.34 -1.54 5.36
CA LEU A 235 22.40 -0.79 4.72
C LEU A 235 23.65 -1.66 4.50
N ARG A 236 24.13 -2.37 5.53
CA ARG A 236 25.35 -3.20 5.44
C ARG A 236 25.19 -4.44 4.58
N THR A 237 24.04 -5.10 4.65
CA THR A 237 23.83 -6.41 4.01
C THR A 237 23.33 -6.27 2.58
N TYR A 238 22.48 -5.27 2.32
CA TYR A 238 21.74 -5.16 1.05
C TYR A 238 22.00 -3.86 0.29
N ASN A 239 22.76 -2.90 0.86
CA ASN A 239 22.86 -1.53 0.36
C ASN A 239 21.48 -0.89 0.18
N ILE A 240 20.60 -1.12 1.15
CA ILE A 240 19.25 -0.58 1.19
C ILE A 240 19.19 0.54 2.22
N ILE A 241 18.63 1.68 1.83
CA ILE A 241 18.39 2.81 2.73
C ILE A 241 16.91 2.79 3.14
N CYS A 242 16.61 2.67 4.43
CA CYS A 242 15.23 2.79 4.91
C CYS A 242 14.86 4.27 5.10
N LEU A 243 13.75 4.69 4.50
CA LEU A 243 13.26 6.07 4.50
C LEU A 243 12.23 6.33 5.61
N GLY A 244 11.45 5.32 5.96
CA GLY A 244 10.35 5.45 6.91
C GLY A 244 9.49 4.19 6.97
N LEU A 245 8.42 4.26 7.74
CA LEU A 245 7.50 3.16 8.01
C LEU A 245 6.10 3.47 7.50
N PHE A 246 5.37 2.41 7.17
CA PHE A 246 3.96 2.43 6.81
C PHE A 246 3.22 1.47 7.72
N ARG A 247 2.79 2.03 8.86
CA ARG A 247 2.32 1.31 10.03
C ARG A 247 0.81 1.19 10.01
N LEU A 248 0.28 0.03 10.42
CA LEU A 248 -1.16 -0.17 10.58
C LEU A 248 -1.70 0.75 11.68
N ARG A 249 -2.82 1.43 11.44
CA ARG A 249 -3.43 2.34 12.42
C ARG A 249 -3.91 1.59 13.66
N ASP A 250 -4.60 0.47 13.46
CA ASP A 250 -5.32 -0.26 14.51
C ASP A 250 -4.53 -1.50 14.99
N ILE A 251 -3.33 -1.31 15.56
CA ILE A 251 -2.49 -2.43 16.07
C ILE A 251 -3.13 -3.13 17.29
N HIS A 252 -3.87 -2.38 18.11
CA HIS A 252 -4.36 -2.84 19.42
C HIS A 252 -5.89 -2.99 19.52
N ARG A 253 -6.65 -2.56 18.51
CA ARG A 253 -8.12 -2.61 18.57
C ARG A 253 -8.64 -3.93 18.01
N LEU A 254 -8.87 -4.90 18.89
CA LEU A 254 -9.51 -6.21 18.64
C LEU A 254 -10.90 -6.17 17.95
N ARG A 255 -11.44 -4.99 17.62
CA ARG A 255 -12.81 -4.80 17.11
C ARG A 255 -12.92 -4.10 15.76
N THR A 256 -11.86 -3.47 15.23
CA THR A 256 -11.93 -2.76 13.95
C THR A 256 -11.07 -3.46 12.90
N LYS A 257 -11.70 -4.00 11.85
CA LYS A 257 -11.02 -4.61 10.68
C LYS A 257 -10.46 -3.53 9.74
N SER A 258 -9.85 -2.48 10.28
CA SER A 258 -9.29 -1.42 9.44
C SER A 258 -7.95 -1.88 8.87
N THR A 259 -7.84 -1.90 7.55
CA THR A 259 -6.58 -2.14 6.83
C THR A 259 -5.78 -0.85 6.60
N LYS A 260 -6.24 0.28 7.17
CA LYS A 260 -5.62 1.59 6.99
C LYS A 260 -4.26 1.64 7.67
N ARG A 261 -3.29 2.17 6.94
CA ARG A 261 -1.91 2.36 7.38
C ARG A 261 -1.55 3.84 7.24
N TYR A 262 -0.67 4.34 8.08
CA TYR A 262 -0.18 5.72 8.05
C TYR A 262 1.34 5.76 7.91
N VAL A 263 1.84 6.86 7.38
CA VAL A 263 3.27 7.05 7.13
C VAL A 263 3.96 7.63 8.38
N ILE A 264 5.12 7.07 8.72
CA ILE A 264 6.05 7.62 9.71
C ILE A 264 7.37 7.89 8.99
N THR A 265 7.68 9.17 8.77
CA THR A 265 8.96 9.60 8.22
C THR A 265 9.97 9.75 9.34
N PHE A 266 11.24 9.44 9.05
CA PHE A 266 12.36 9.63 9.99
C PHE A 266 12.11 9.12 11.43
N PRO A 267 11.81 7.81 11.63
CA PRO A 267 11.65 7.27 12.97
C PRO A 267 12.97 7.37 13.78
N ASP A 268 12.85 7.56 15.09
CA ASP A 268 14.01 7.54 16.00
C ASP A 268 14.76 6.21 15.94
N PHE A 269 16.05 6.22 16.26
CA PHE A 269 16.89 5.01 16.25
C PHE A 269 16.31 3.89 17.14
N ASN A 270 15.82 4.25 18.32
CA ASN A 270 15.22 3.31 19.29
C ASN A 270 13.73 3.04 19.04
N PHE A 271 13.17 3.49 17.92
CA PHE A 271 11.75 3.31 17.61
C PHE A 271 11.42 1.82 17.44
N MET A 272 10.46 1.33 18.22
CA MET A 272 10.06 -0.09 18.18
C MET A 272 9.24 -0.40 16.94
N LEU A 273 9.61 -1.46 16.23
CA LEU A 273 8.92 -1.95 15.04
C LEU A 273 7.78 -2.91 15.41
N ALA A 274 6.73 -2.90 14.59
CA ALA A 274 5.67 -3.89 14.64
C ALA A 274 5.85 -4.91 13.51
N PRO A 275 5.47 -6.20 13.71
CA PRO A 275 5.64 -7.22 12.69
C PRO A 275 4.84 -6.93 11.42
N THR A 276 3.71 -6.21 11.56
CA THR A 276 2.86 -5.79 10.44
C THR A 276 3.39 -4.57 9.69
N ASP A 277 4.46 -3.93 10.16
CA ASP A 277 4.97 -2.73 9.50
C ASP A 277 5.49 -3.04 8.10
N ARG A 278 5.34 -2.04 7.24
CA ARG A 278 5.98 -1.98 5.93
C ARG A 278 7.02 -0.88 5.96
N VAL A 279 8.16 -1.09 5.34
CA VAL A 279 9.27 -0.13 5.34
C VAL A 279 9.42 0.46 3.95
N PHE A 280 9.41 1.79 3.84
CA PHE A 280 9.80 2.47 2.62
C PHE A 280 11.32 2.42 2.48
N VAL A 281 11.81 1.96 1.35
CA VAL A 281 13.24 1.75 1.14
C VAL A 281 13.69 2.24 -0.23
N LEU A 282 14.93 2.73 -0.30
CA LEU A 282 15.68 2.85 -1.55
C LEU A 282 16.52 1.59 -1.72
N MET A 283 16.24 0.84 -2.77
CA MET A 283 16.98 -0.37 -3.10
C MET A 283 17.68 -0.25 -4.45
N GLN A 284 18.88 -0.79 -4.56
CA GLN A 284 19.57 -0.91 -5.84
C GLN A 284 18.78 -1.79 -6.80
N PHE A 285 18.87 -1.51 -8.10
CA PHE A 285 18.22 -2.29 -9.17
C PHE A 285 18.40 -3.82 -9.05
N HIS A 286 19.56 -4.29 -8.58
CA HIS A 286 19.88 -5.73 -8.42
C HIS A 286 19.78 -6.30 -6.99
N ALA A 287 19.42 -5.50 -5.97
CA ALA A 287 19.65 -5.83 -4.56
C ALA A 287 19.05 -7.19 -4.10
N LEU A 288 17.90 -7.59 -4.64
CA LEU A 288 17.18 -8.81 -4.20
C LEU A 288 17.55 -10.08 -4.98
N LYS A 289 18.30 -9.99 -6.08
CA LYS A 289 18.69 -11.18 -6.89
C LYS A 289 19.82 -12.00 -6.24
N LYS A 290 20.56 -11.44 -5.28
CA LYS A 290 21.76 -12.05 -4.70
C LYS A 290 21.53 -13.24 -3.74
N LYS A 291 20.28 -13.58 -3.38
CA LYS A 291 19.98 -14.66 -2.41
C LYS A 291 19.07 -15.80 -2.92
N ARG A 292 18.87 -16.00 -4.24
CA ARG A 292 18.56 -17.36 -4.74
C ARG A 292 19.86 -18.17 -4.76
N LYS A 293 20.46 -18.41 -3.60
CA LYS A 293 21.57 -19.36 -3.48
C LYS A 293 21.01 -20.77 -3.73
N SER A 294 21.46 -21.34 -4.83
CA SER A 294 21.62 -22.77 -5.10
C SER A 294 21.44 -23.70 -3.89
N THR A 295 20.23 -24.21 -3.69
CA THR A 295 20.03 -25.58 -3.21
C THR A 295 20.00 -26.50 -4.42
N PHE A 296 21.18 -26.70 -5.04
CA PHE A 296 21.46 -27.95 -5.72
C PHE A 296 22.51 -28.62 -4.86
N ALA A 297 22.04 -29.60 -4.09
CA ALA A 297 22.89 -30.45 -3.28
C ALA A 297 23.98 -31.04 -4.18
N LYS A 298 25.23 -30.91 -3.72
CA LYS A 298 26.30 -31.80 -4.15
C LYS A 298 25.98 -33.17 -3.56
N ASP A 299 25.28 -34.01 -4.31
CA ASP A 299 25.39 -35.45 -4.09
C ASP A 299 26.68 -35.91 -4.74
N SER A 300 27.76 -35.81 -3.96
CA SER A 300 28.93 -36.67 -4.11
C SER A 300 28.63 -38.03 -3.49
N SER A 301 29.04 -39.08 -4.19
CA SER A 301 28.99 -40.53 -3.88
C SER A 301 27.72 -41.27 -4.29
N PHE A 302 27.81 -42.10 -5.33
CA PHE A 302 28.00 -43.56 -5.25
C PHE A 302 28.36 -44.09 -6.66
N PHE A 303 29.22 -45.12 -6.67
CA PHE A 303 29.78 -45.93 -7.78
C PHE A 303 29.21 -45.78 -9.20
#